data_AF-A0A8K0RYU8-F1
#
_entry.id   AF-A0A8K0RYU8-F1
#
_cell.length_a   1.000
_cell.length_b   1.000
_cell.length_c   1.000
_cell.angle_alpha   90.00
_cell.angle_beta   90.00
_cell.angle_gamma   90.00
#
_symmetry.space_group_name_H-M   'P 1'
#
loop_
_entity.id
_entity.type
_entity.pdbx_description
1 polymer ?
#
loop_
_entity_poly.entity_id
_entity_poly.type
_entity_poly.pdbx_seq_one_letter_code
_entity_poly.pdbx_strand_id
1 'polypeptide(L)'
;MDVLVQHHPEYVSLAWGAMKFVLVSAQNHEATMCLISKALSQIADSLPRVELVTILYPTVRVKQAVSNLYANLVRFFIRAYEWCHEGKLRHLLHSITRPPELRYQDLLEDIAANSREIDQLAASSARVEIRDINLKLNTIVAKLESFQATQSSALLHTNQTIVTKLELFQALHSSAQLDTNQRLSDLQFSQIMSHMSEGKLGDPLEAFRFNVSLQMRQDHARLHETTNEFWQSPKLQVWSSVPESKLAIIKGGFRARHASRKFCVKIIQQLQSKNIPVVWALRGPQNNTEGGKASTTDLFKHLILQAFKLSESCSTESTMSLQCAQFHRAKVEQDWLQLLGSALLRARGKIYLVIDLATIDHSLVPTEGFSWFTDFQNLLGEIVKRAPKLQVKVLLLGNSVNFEGFQADHIPSDIVIPIRVTQTPLRRRQQKKAIFRAY
;
A
#
# COMPACT_ATOMS: atom_id res chain seq x y z
N MET A 1 -68.71 24.21 -9.66
CA MET A 1 -69.07 25.57 -10.10
C MET A 1 -68.70 25.67 -11.56
N ASP A 2 -69.76 25.79 -12.38
CA ASP A 2 -69.81 26.24 -13.77
C ASP A 2 -68.54 26.16 -14.61
N VAL A 3 -68.55 25.28 -15.60
CA VAL A 3 -68.45 25.56 -17.05
C VAL A 3 -68.62 24.20 -17.74
N LEU A 4 -69.50 24.13 -18.75
CA LEU A 4 -69.93 22.95 -19.54
C LEU A 4 -71.28 22.29 -19.16
N VAL A 5 -72.17 23.00 -18.47
CA VAL A 5 -73.62 22.76 -18.57
C VAL A 5 -74.18 23.70 -19.64
N GLN A 6 -73.85 23.42 -20.90
CA GLN A 6 -74.49 24.04 -22.06
C GLN A 6 -74.69 22.99 -23.15
N HIS A 7 -75.50 21.97 -22.85
CA HIS A 7 -76.31 21.30 -23.86
C HIS A 7 -77.65 20.91 -23.22
N HIS A 8 -78.55 21.90 -23.29
CA HIS A 8 -80.01 21.89 -23.12
C HIS A 8 -80.63 20.86 -22.15
N PRO A 9 -81.03 21.27 -20.93
CA PRO A 9 -81.93 20.48 -20.08
C PRO A 9 -83.29 20.23 -20.75
N GLU A 10 -83.58 20.92 -21.85
CA GLU A 10 -84.79 20.76 -22.65
C GLU A 10 -84.91 19.37 -23.26
N TYR A 11 -83.83 18.71 -23.72
CA TYR A 11 -83.97 17.39 -24.36
C TYR A 11 -84.23 16.25 -23.36
N VAL A 12 -83.58 16.29 -22.20
CA VAL A 12 -83.77 15.30 -21.13
C VAL A 12 -85.13 15.52 -20.45
N SER A 13 -85.52 16.78 -20.22
CA SER A 13 -86.85 17.11 -19.68
C SER A 13 -87.98 16.86 -20.68
N LEU A 14 -87.74 17.01 -21.99
CA LEU A 14 -88.68 16.66 -23.05
C LEU A 14 -88.89 15.15 -23.14
N ALA A 15 -87.81 14.36 -23.12
CA ALA A 15 -87.91 12.90 -23.13
C ALA A 15 -88.63 12.37 -21.88
N TRP A 16 -88.31 12.93 -20.69
CA TRP A 16 -88.97 12.56 -19.43
C TRP A 16 -90.42 13.04 -19.35
N GLY A 17 -90.72 14.23 -19.86
CA GLY A 17 -92.07 14.78 -19.97
C GLY A 17 -92.95 13.97 -20.91
N ALA A 18 -92.41 13.58 -22.07
CA ALA A 18 -93.09 12.70 -23.03
C ALA A 18 -93.32 11.29 -22.43
N MET A 19 -92.34 10.74 -21.72
CA MET A 19 -92.44 9.47 -20.99
C MET A 19 -93.58 9.48 -19.96
N LYS A 20 -93.66 10.53 -19.14
CA LYS A 20 -94.75 10.71 -18.16
C LYS A 20 -96.12 10.86 -18.83
N PHE A 21 -96.19 11.57 -19.96
CA PHE A 21 -97.43 11.81 -20.69
C PHE A 21 -98.00 10.54 -21.33
N VAL A 22 -97.13 9.72 -21.94
CA VAL A 22 -97.51 8.43 -22.55
C VAL A 22 -98.02 7.46 -21.48
N LEU A 23 -97.35 7.37 -20.32
CA LEU A 23 -97.76 6.55 -19.17
C LEU A 23 -99.16 6.92 -18.61
N VAL A 24 -99.53 8.20 -18.63
CA VAL A 24 -100.83 8.67 -18.11
C VAL A 24 -101.98 8.50 -19.11
N SER A 25 -101.70 8.55 -20.42
CA SER A 25 -102.72 8.56 -21.48
C SER A 25 -103.40 7.22 -21.80
N ALA A 26 -102.98 6.11 -21.20
CA ALA A 26 -103.23 4.77 -21.73
C ALA A 26 -104.03 3.82 -20.81
N GLN A 27 -104.98 4.37 -20.06
CA GLN A 27 -106.02 3.56 -19.41
C GLN A 27 -107.01 3.00 -20.45
N ASN A 28 -106.63 1.90 -21.13
CA ASN A 28 -107.54 0.78 -21.41
C ASN A 28 -106.94 -0.46 -22.13
N HIS A 29 -105.63 -0.58 -22.42
CA HIS A 29 -105.06 -1.77 -23.09
C HIS A 29 -103.73 -2.22 -22.42
N GLU A 30 -103.78 -3.29 -21.62
CA GLU A 30 -102.73 -3.74 -20.68
C GLU A 30 -101.42 -4.21 -21.35
N ALA A 31 -101.51 -4.93 -22.48
CA ALA A 31 -100.33 -5.50 -23.16
C ALA A 31 -99.41 -4.43 -23.80
N THR A 32 -99.99 -3.43 -24.47
CA THR A 32 -99.22 -2.33 -25.09
C THR A 32 -98.60 -1.42 -24.04
N MET A 33 -99.25 -1.27 -22.88
CA MET A 33 -98.71 -0.53 -21.73
C MET A 33 -97.49 -1.19 -21.11
N CYS A 34 -97.49 -2.52 -20.99
CA CYS A 34 -96.34 -3.25 -20.50
C CYS A 34 -95.12 -3.07 -21.43
N LEU A 35 -95.34 -3.14 -22.75
CA LEU A 35 -94.27 -2.96 -23.74
C LEU A 35 -93.69 -1.54 -23.74
N ILE A 36 -94.54 -0.51 -23.72
CA ILE A 36 -94.09 0.89 -23.69
C ILE A 36 -93.38 1.22 -22.36
N SER A 37 -93.91 0.76 -21.23
CA SER A 37 -93.27 0.95 -19.92
C SER A 37 -91.90 0.26 -19.85
N LYS A 38 -91.79 -0.97 -20.35
CA LYS A 38 -90.52 -1.72 -20.41
C LYS A 38 -89.49 -1.03 -21.31
N ALA A 39 -89.93 -0.53 -22.45
CA ALA A 39 -89.10 0.26 -23.36
C ALA A 39 -88.55 1.53 -22.70
N LEU A 40 -89.43 2.28 -22.03
CA LEU A 40 -89.08 3.52 -21.35
C LEU A 40 -88.12 3.28 -20.18
N SER A 41 -88.27 2.19 -19.42
CA SER A 41 -87.32 1.80 -18.38
C SER A 41 -85.94 1.44 -18.95
N GLN A 42 -85.88 0.67 -20.04
CA GLN A 42 -84.60 0.32 -20.69
C GLN A 42 -83.86 1.55 -21.22
N ILE A 43 -84.62 2.51 -21.76
CA ILE A 43 -84.09 3.80 -22.20
C ILE A 43 -83.53 4.59 -21.01
N ALA A 44 -84.31 4.70 -19.93
CA ALA A 44 -83.91 5.41 -18.70
C ALA A 44 -82.63 4.83 -18.07
N ASP A 45 -82.43 3.51 -18.13
CA ASP A 45 -81.24 2.85 -17.60
C ASP A 45 -79.98 3.08 -18.48
N SER A 46 -80.17 3.31 -19.79
CA SER A 46 -79.07 3.47 -20.75
C SER A 46 -78.55 4.92 -20.87
N LEU A 47 -79.43 5.91 -20.72
CA LEU A 47 -79.12 7.34 -20.90
C LEU A 47 -77.97 7.86 -20.01
N PRO A 48 -77.93 7.58 -18.68
CA PRO A 48 -76.85 8.06 -17.83
C PRO A 48 -75.47 7.53 -18.23
N ARG A 49 -75.40 6.31 -18.77
CA ARG A 49 -74.13 5.69 -19.23
C ARG A 49 -73.64 6.35 -20.51
N VAL A 50 -74.55 6.64 -21.43
CA VAL A 50 -74.25 7.31 -22.70
C VAL A 50 -73.74 8.74 -22.46
N GLU A 51 -74.30 9.44 -21.48
CA GLU A 51 -73.82 10.77 -21.06
C GLU A 51 -72.39 10.70 -20.54
N LEU A 52 -72.09 9.75 -19.65
CA LEU A 52 -70.74 9.54 -19.11
C LEU A 52 -69.73 9.22 -20.21
N VAL A 53 -70.07 8.34 -21.16
CA VAL A 53 -69.20 8.00 -22.31
C VAL A 53 -68.95 9.21 -23.22
N THR A 54 -69.95 10.07 -23.41
CA THR A 54 -69.82 11.27 -24.25
C THR A 54 -68.87 12.30 -23.63
N ILE A 55 -68.83 12.38 -22.29
CA ILE A 55 -67.91 13.26 -21.54
C ILE A 55 -66.49 12.69 -21.56
N LEU A 56 -66.33 11.39 -21.28
CA LEU A 56 -65.03 10.75 -21.16
C LEU A 56 -64.35 10.54 -22.52
N TYR A 57 -65.12 10.22 -23.56
CA TYR A 57 -64.60 9.87 -24.88
C TYR A 57 -65.35 10.60 -26.00
N PRO A 58 -65.20 11.94 -26.14
CA PRO A 58 -65.92 12.79 -27.10
C PRO A 58 -65.41 12.63 -28.55
N THR A 59 -65.22 11.40 -29.00
CA THR A 59 -64.77 11.08 -30.36
C THR A 59 -65.89 11.32 -31.37
N VAL A 60 -65.51 11.58 -32.63
CA VAL A 60 -66.49 11.81 -33.72
C VAL A 60 -67.45 10.63 -33.86
N ARG A 61 -66.96 9.39 -33.68
CA ARG A 61 -67.76 8.17 -33.75
C ARG A 61 -68.75 8.02 -32.60
N VAL A 62 -68.33 8.32 -31.37
CA VAL A 62 -69.22 8.31 -30.19
C VAL A 62 -70.31 9.36 -30.34
N LYS A 63 -69.98 10.58 -30.76
CA LYS A 63 -70.98 11.65 -30.99
C LYS A 63 -72.02 11.26 -32.04
N GLN A 64 -71.60 10.57 -33.09
CA GLN A 64 -72.50 10.10 -34.15
C GLN A 64 -73.43 8.96 -33.67
N ALA A 65 -72.90 7.99 -32.92
CA ALA A 65 -73.70 6.91 -32.34
C ALA A 65 -74.72 7.44 -31.30
N VAL A 66 -74.32 8.41 -30.49
CA VAL A 66 -75.21 9.13 -29.55
C VAL A 66 -76.32 9.87 -30.30
N SER A 67 -75.98 10.57 -31.39
CA SER A 67 -76.96 11.27 -32.22
C SER A 67 -77.99 10.31 -32.83
N ASN A 68 -77.54 9.14 -33.32
CA ASN A 68 -78.42 8.08 -33.84
C ASN A 68 -79.34 7.51 -32.75
N LEU A 69 -78.82 7.29 -31.54
CA LEU A 69 -79.61 6.87 -30.39
C LEU A 69 -80.73 7.87 -30.09
N TYR A 70 -80.42 9.18 -30.01
CA TYR A 70 -81.42 10.22 -29.78
C TYR A 70 -82.44 10.33 -30.93
N ALA A 71 -82.02 10.17 -32.18
CA ALA A 71 -82.95 10.15 -33.31
C ALA A 71 -83.96 8.98 -33.21
N ASN A 72 -83.50 7.80 -32.77
CA ASN A 72 -84.36 6.65 -32.57
C ASN A 72 -85.28 6.80 -31.35
N LEU A 73 -84.81 7.46 -30.28
CA LEU A 73 -85.65 7.83 -29.14
C LEU A 73 -86.78 8.78 -29.54
N VAL A 74 -86.48 9.84 -30.30
CA VAL A 74 -87.48 10.79 -30.77
C VAL A 74 -88.50 10.10 -31.68
N ARG A 75 -88.06 9.22 -32.59
CA ARG A 75 -88.96 8.41 -33.43
C ARG A 75 -89.86 7.50 -32.60
N PHE A 76 -89.34 6.89 -31.55
CA PHE A 76 -90.12 6.08 -30.62
C PHE A 76 -91.21 6.92 -29.93
N PHE A 77 -90.87 8.11 -29.42
CA PHE A 77 -91.84 9.00 -28.77
C PHE A 77 -92.92 9.53 -29.71
N ILE A 78 -92.57 9.90 -30.95
CA ILE A 78 -93.55 10.33 -31.96
C ILE A 78 -94.52 9.19 -32.26
N ARG A 79 -94.00 7.96 -32.43
CA ARG A 79 -94.84 6.78 -32.74
C ARG A 79 -95.75 6.40 -31.57
N ALA A 80 -95.26 6.54 -30.34
CA ALA A 80 -96.06 6.36 -29.12
C ALA A 80 -97.14 7.44 -29.00
N TYR A 81 -96.83 8.69 -29.34
CA TYR A 81 -97.77 9.81 -29.32
C TYR A 81 -98.90 9.65 -30.35
N GLU A 82 -98.56 9.30 -31.60
CA GLU A 82 -99.54 9.02 -32.65
C GLU A 82 -100.51 7.91 -32.23
N TRP A 83 -99.99 6.87 -31.56
CA TRP A 83 -100.83 5.81 -31.01
C TRP A 83 -101.76 6.31 -29.90
N CYS A 84 -101.30 7.14 -28.97
CA CYS A 84 -102.16 7.64 -27.90
C CYS A 84 -103.28 8.59 -28.37
N HIS A 85 -103.15 9.17 -29.56
CA HIS A 85 -104.07 10.18 -30.09
C HIS A 85 -105.09 9.64 -31.11
N GLU A 86 -105.04 8.36 -31.46
CA GLU A 86 -106.06 7.72 -32.29
C GLU A 86 -107.38 7.50 -31.48
N GLY A 87 -108.54 7.60 -32.14
CA GLY A 87 -109.84 7.49 -31.47
C GLY A 87 -110.16 6.05 -31.01
N LYS A 88 -110.96 5.90 -29.94
CA LYS A 88 -111.34 4.60 -29.32
C LYS A 88 -111.88 3.55 -30.31
N LEU A 89 -112.55 3.98 -31.38
CA LEU A 89 -113.11 3.08 -32.41
C LEU A 89 -112.08 2.66 -33.48
N ARG A 90 -111.01 3.44 -33.69
CA ARG A 90 -109.91 3.14 -34.62
C ARG A 90 -108.92 2.15 -34.00
N HIS A 91 -108.73 2.21 -32.68
CA HIS A 91 -107.93 1.26 -31.92
C HIS A 91 -108.47 -0.17 -31.92
N LEU A 92 -109.80 -0.32 -31.87
CA LEU A 92 -110.47 -1.62 -31.84
C LEU A 92 -110.45 -2.32 -33.21
N LEU A 93 -110.45 -1.54 -34.30
CA LEU A 93 -110.29 -2.04 -35.68
C LEU A 93 -108.82 -2.37 -36.03
N HIS A 94 -107.85 -1.62 -35.49
CA HIS A 94 -106.44 -1.88 -35.73
C HIS A 94 -105.86 -3.03 -34.89
N SER A 95 -106.46 -3.38 -33.74
CA SER A 95 -106.02 -4.53 -32.93
C SER A 95 -106.23 -5.88 -33.63
N ILE A 96 -107.18 -5.96 -34.55
CA ILE A 96 -107.49 -7.18 -35.32
C ILE A 96 -106.65 -7.29 -36.61
N THR A 97 -106.12 -6.18 -37.13
CA THR A 97 -105.41 -6.18 -38.43
C THR A 97 -103.90 -6.00 -38.32
N ARG A 98 -103.34 -5.52 -37.21
CA ARG A 98 -101.88 -5.39 -37.01
C ARG A 98 -101.49 -5.59 -35.53
N PRO A 99 -100.83 -6.70 -35.16
CA PRO A 99 -100.42 -6.96 -33.78
C PRO A 99 -99.47 -5.86 -33.26
N PRO A 100 -99.67 -5.33 -32.05
CA PRO A 100 -98.88 -4.25 -31.46
C PRO A 100 -97.41 -4.63 -31.22
N GLU A 101 -97.07 -5.92 -31.16
CA GLU A 101 -95.69 -6.41 -30.96
C GLU A 101 -94.74 -6.02 -32.11
N LEU A 102 -95.22 -5.98 -33.37
CA LEU A 102 -94.39 -5.72 -34.56
C LEU A 102 -94.08 -4.23 -34.81
N ARG A 103 -94.67 -3.28 -34.06
CA ARG A 103 -94.54 -1.84 -34.35
C ARG A 103 -93.43 -1.12 -33.55
N TYR A 104 -93.00 -1.71 -32.44
CA TYR A 104 -92.04 -1.10 -31.51
C TYR A 104 -90.77 -1.93 -31.28
N GLN A 105 -90.77 -3.21 -31.68
CA GLN A 105 -89.64 -4.12 -31.49
C GLN A 105 -88.40 -3.68 -32.29
N ASP A 106 -88.58 -3.27 -33.55
CA ASP A 106 -87.49 -2.78 -34.40
C ASP A 106 -86.77 -1.56 -33.78
N LEU A 107 -87.54 -0.59 -33.26
CA LEU A 107 -86.99 0.61 -32.63
C LEU A 107 -86.29 0.31 -31.30
N LEU A 108 -86.78 -0.67 -30.54
CA LEU A 108 -86.16 -1.09 -29.28
C LEU A 108 -84.86 -1.84 -29.52
N GLU A 109 -84.83 -2.66 -30.56
CA GLU A 109 -83.62 -3.38 -30.98
C GLU A 109 -82.56 -2.40 -31.48
N ASP A 110 -82.95 -1.39 -32.25
CA ASP A 110 -82.07 -0.29 -32.69
C ASP A 110 -81.50 0.51 -31.52
N ILE A 111 -82.32 0.86 -30.51
CA ILE A 111 -81.86 1.57 -29.31
C ILE A 111 -80.84 0.72 -28.53
N ALA A 112 -81.13 -0.57 -28.33
CA ALA A 112 -80.24 -1.49 -27.63
C ALA A 112 -78.95 -1.78 -28.41
N ALA A 113 -78.99 -1.76 -29.75
CA ALA A 113 -77.83 -1.90 -30.61
C ALA A 113 -76.94 -0.65 -30.57
N ASN A 114 -77.52 0.54 -30.70
CA ASN A 114 -76.79 1.81 -30.63
C ASN A 114 -76.13 2.01 -29.24
N SER A 115 -76.83 1.65 -28.15
CA SER A 115 -76.24 1.70 -26.80
C SER A 115 -75.03 0.77 -26.67
N ARG A 116 -75.09 -0.45 -27.22
CA ARG A 116 -73.97 -1.41 -27.20
C ARG A 116 -72.79 -0.93 -28.05
N GLU A 117 -73.05 -0.28 -29.18
CA GLU A 117 -72.01 0.32 -30.02
C GLU A 117 -71.25 1.41 -29.26
N ILE A 118 -71.97 2.29 -28.54
CA ILE A 118 -71.37 3.34 -27.70
C ILE A 118 -70.45 2.74 -26.62
N ASP A 119 -70.87 1.67 -25.95
CA ASP A 119 -70.05 0.97 -24.94
C ASP A 119 -68.79 0.34 -25.56
N GLN A 120 -68.90 -0.25 -26.74
CA GLN A 120 -67.75 -0.82 -27.46
C GLN A 120 -66.77 0.28 -27.89
N LEU A 121 -67.27 1.42 -28.35
CA LEU A 121 -66.45 2.58 -28.71
C LEU A 121 -65.73 3.15 -27.48
N ALA A 122 -66.40 3.24 -26.33
CA ALA A 122 -65.79 3.64 -25.06
C ALA A 122 -64.68 2.68 -24.63
N ALA A 123 -64.94 1.37 -24.66
CA ALA A 123 -63.97 0.34 -24.33
C ALA A 123 -62.75 0.36 -25.27
N SER A 124 -62.97 0.64 -26.56
CA SER A 124 -61.87 0.80 -27.53
C SER A 124 -61.02 2.06 -27.25
N SER A 125 -61.66 3.16 -26.84
CA SER A 125 -60.99 4.42 -26.52
C SER A 125 -60.14 4.30 -25.25
N ALA A 126 -60.68 3.67 -24.21
CA ALA A 126 -59.95 3.37 -22.97
C ALA A 126 -58.67 2.55 -23.23
N ARG A 127 -58.73 1.58 -24.14
CA ARG A 127 -57.56 0.75 -24.50
C ARG A 127 -56.45 1.57 -25.19
N VAL A 128 -56.81 2.60 -25.95
CA VAL A 128 -55.82 3.48 -26.60
C VAL A 128 -55.11 4.35 -25.56
N GLU A 129 -55.83 4.91 -24.59
CA GLU A 129 -55.23 5.70 -23.51
C GLU A 129 -54.30 4.87 -22.63
N ILE A 130 -54.70 3.64 -22.28
CA ILE A 130 -53.85 2.70 -21.54
C ILE A 130 -52.54 2.43 -22.31
N ARG A 131 -52.62 2.27 -23.64
CA ARG A 131 -51.42 2.10 -24.47
C ARG A 131 -50.53 3.34 -24.43
N ASP A 132 -51.10 4.54 -24.55
CA ASP A 132 -50.34 5.79 -24.49
C ASP A 132 -49.68 5.99 -23.12
N ILE A 133 -50.39 5.68 -22.04
CA ILE A 133 -49.85 5.65 -20.67
C ILE A 133 -48.69 4.67 -20.57
N ASN A 134 -48.82 3.46 -21.11
CA ASN A 134 -47.74 2.46 -21.10
C ASN A 134 -46.51 2.95 -21.89
N LEU A 135 -46.70 3.63 -23.02
CA LEU A 135 -45.58 4.22 -23.79
C LEU A 135 -44.88 5.33 -23.01
N LYS A 136 -45.64 6.19 -22.34
CA LYS A 136 -45.10 7.24 -21.46
C LYS A 136 -44.35 6.64 -20.27
N LEU A 137 -44.90 5.59 -19.65
CA LEU A 137 -44.23 4.84 -18.57
C LEU A 137 -42.91 4.24 -19.03
N ASN A 138 -42.89 3.54 -20.17
CA ASN A 138 -41.66 2.97 -20.71
C ASN A 138 -40.61 4.04 -21.00
N THR A 139 -41.03 5.22 -21.46
CA THR A 139 -40.13 6.35 -21.69
C THR A 139 -39.53 6.88 -20.38
N ILE A 140 -40.33 6.96 -19.32
CA ILE A 140 -39.87 7.37 -17.99
C ILE A 140 -38.89 6.34 -17.43
N VAL A 141 -39.21 5.05 -17.52
CA VAL A 141 -38.33 3.95 -17.08
C VAL A 141 -36.99 4.02 -17.80
N ALA A 142 -36.98 4.14 -19.14
CA ALA A 142 -35.75 4.25 -19.92
C ALA A 142 -34.90 5.47 -19.52
N LYS A 143 -35.54 6.62 -19.26
CA LYS A 143 -34.83 7.82 -18.76
C LYS A 143 -34.23 7.59 -17.38
N LEU A 144 -34.96 6.94 -16.48
CA LEU A 144 -34.50 6.63 -15.13
C LEU A 144 -33.28 5.70 -15.16
N GLU A 145 -33.32 4.66 -15.98
CA GLU A 145 -32.21 3.73 -16.17
C GLU A 145 -30.96 4.42 -16.73
N SER A 146 -31.12 5.30 -17.74
CA SER A 146 -30.01 6.05 -18.32
C SER A 146 -29.35 7.01 -17.31
N PHE A 147 -30.16 7.64 -16.46
CA PHE A 147 -29.68 8.52 -15.40
C PHE A 147 -28.92 7.73 -14.32
N GLN A 148 -29.49 6.59 -13.88
CA GLN A 148 -28.87 5.72 -12.90
C GLN A 148 -27.53 5.16 -13.39
N ALA A 149 -27.45 4.68 -14.63
CA ALA A 149 -26.21 4.18 -15.22
C ALA A 149 -25.11 5.27 -15.29
N THR A 150 -25.49 6.50 -15.69
CA THR A 150 -24.56 7.64 -15.75
C THR A 150 -24.05 7.98 -14.35
N GLN A 151 -24.93 8.05 -13.35
CA GLN A 151 -24.56 8.36 -11.96
C GLN A 151 -23.67 7.27 -11.35
N SER A 152 -23.96 5.99 -11.60
CA SER A 152 -23.12 4.89 -11.13
C SER A 152 -21.73 4.92 -11.77
N SER A 153 -21.62 5.21 -13.08
CA SER A 153 -20.32 5.33 -13.75
C SER A 153 -19.47 6.49 -13.21
N ALA A 154 -20.10 7.64 -12.92
CA ALA A 154 -19.42 8.78 -12.33
C ALA A 154 -18.91 8.47 -10.92
N LEU A 155 -19.72 7.81 -10.09
CA LEU A 155 -19.32 7.37 -8.75
C LEU A 155 -18.16 6.37 -8.77
N LEU A 156 -18.17 5.42 -9.71
CA LEU A 156 -17.08 4.46 -9.88
C LEU A 156 -15.79 5.16 -10.28
N HIS A 157 -15.85 6.10 -11.24
CA HIS A 157 -14.69 6.88 -11.66
C HIS A 157 -14.13 7.76 -10.54
N THR A 158 -14.99 8.40 -9.74
CA THR A 158 -14.54 9.20 -8.59
C THR A 158 -13.86 8.34 -7.54
N ASN A 159 -14.40 7.15 -7.24
CA ASN A 159 -13.80 6.24 -6.26
C ASN A 159 -12.46 5.70 -6.76
N GLN A 160 -12.35 5.33 -8.03
CA GLN A 160 -11.08 4.93 -8.64
C GLN A 160 -10.03 6.06 -8.56
N THR A 161 -10.43 7.30 -8.84
CA THR A 161 -9.55 8.47 -8.75
C THR A 161 -9.08 8.73 -7.31
N ILE A 162 -9.94 8.52 -6.32
CA ILE A 162 -9.57 8.66 -4.90
C ILE A 162 -8.56 7.58 -4.51
N VAL A 163 -8.78 6.32 -4.92
CA VAL A 163 -7.86 5.21 -4.63
C VAL A 163 -6.49 5.46 -5.24
N THR A 164 -6.41 5.86 -6.52
CA THR A 164 -5.11 6.13 -7.17
C THR A 164 -4.37 7.29 -6.53
N LYS A 165 -5.09 8.33 -6.08
CA LYS A 165 -4.48 9.45 -5.33
C LYS A 165 -3.97 9.02 -3.97
N LEU A 166 -4.70 8.15 -3.26
CA LEU A 166 -4.26 7.61 -1.97
C LEU A 166 -3.00 6.76 -2.11
N GLU A 167 -2.94 5.90 -3.14
CA GLU A 167 -1.76 5.10 -3.45
C GLU A 167 -0.54 5.97 -3.77
N LEU A 168 -0.71 7.01 -4.60
CA LEU A 168 0.35 7.97 -4.91
C LEU A 168 0.82 8.73 -3.65
N PHE A 169 -0.11 9.17 -2.81
CA PHE A 169 0.22 9.84 -1.56
C PHE A 169 1.01 8.93 -0.63
N GLN A 170 0.62 7.66 -0.50
CA GLN A 170 1.33 6.68 0.31
C GLN A 170 2.75 6.43 -0.23
N ALA A 171 2.91 6.27 -1.54
CA ALA A 171 4.21 6.07 -2.17
C ALA A 171 5.15 7.28 -1.94
N LEU A 172 4.63 8.49 -2.13
CA LEU A 172 5.38 9.73 -1.87
C LEU A 172 5.76 9.87 -0.40
N HIS A 173 4.83 9.58 0.51
CA HIS A 173 5.09 9.66 1.95
C HIS A 173 6.17 8.66 2.38
N SER A 174 6.08 7.40 1.95
CA SER A 174 7.11 6.40 2.23
C SER A 174 8.46 6.79 1.63
N SER A 175 8.49 7.30 0.40
CA SER A 175 9.73 7.77 -0.22
C SER A 175 10.35 8.94 0.53
N ALA A 176 9.54 9.93 0.95
CA ALA A 176 10.02 11.08 1.71
C ALA A 176 10.58 10.66 3.07
N GLN A 177 9.91 9.72 3.77
CA GLN A 177 10.40 9.19 5.05
C GLN A 177 11.72 8.43 4.92
N LEU A 178 11.90 7.65 3.84
CA LEU A 178 13.16 6.94 3.59
C LEU A 178 14.31 7.94 3.33
N ASP A 179 14.09 8.96 2.50
CA ASP A 179 15.10 10.01 2.24
C ASP A 179 15.46 10.77 3.52
N THR A 180 14.47 11.14 4.36
CA THR A 180 14.76 11.83 5.63
C THR A 180 15.59 10.96 6.57
N ASN A 181 15.27 9.67 6.70
CA ASN A 181 16.00 8.76 7.59
C ASN A 181 17.43 8.54 7.10
N GLN A 182 17.64 8.45 5.79
CA GLN A 182 18.96 8.34 5.20
C GLN A 182 19.79 9.60 5.47
N ARG A 183 19.25 10.79 5.19
CA ARG A 183 19.94 12.06 5.45
C ARG A 183 20.27 12.28 6.93
N LEU A 184 19.37 11.92 7.83
CA LEU A 184 19.63 12.01 9.28
C LEU A 184 20.74 11.06 9.70
N SER A 185 20.76 9.83 9.20
CA SER A 185 21.84 8.87 9.44
C SER A 185 23.18 9.40 8.92
N ASP A 186 23.19 10.01 7.73
CA ASP A 186 24.38 10.61 7.13
C ASP A 186 24.89 11.81 7.94
N LEU A 187 23.99 12.66 8.45
CA LEU A 187 24.34 13.78 9.33
C LEU A 187 24.96 13.29 10.64
N GLN A 188 24.37 12.29 11.28
CA GLN A 188 24.90 11.70 12.51
C GLN A 188 26.25 11.02 12.27
N PHE A 189 26.41 10.34 11.15
CA PHE A 189 27.69 9.78 10.75
C PHE A 189 28.73 10.88 10.53
N SER A 190 28.37 11.98 9.87
CA SER A 190 29.24 13.14 9.68
C SER A 190 29.65 13.78 11.00
N GLN A 191 28.77 13.81 12.00
CA GLN A 191 29.08 14.31 13.36
C GLN A 191 30.06 13.40 14.09
N ILE A 192 29.85 12.08 14.02
CA ILE A 192 30.81 11.11 14.55
C ILE A 192 32.17 11.29 13.87
N MET A 193 32.17 11.43 12.55
CA MET A 193 33.39 11.59 11.74
C MET A 193 34.13 12.88 12.07
N SER A 194 33.42 14.01 12.23
CA SER A 194 34.04 15.30 12.56
C SER A 194 34.69 15.26 13.94
N HIS A 195 34.03 14.70 14.95
CA HIS A 195 34.62 14.52 16.28
C HIS A 195 35.78 13.53 16.32
N MET A 196 35.84 12.57 15.40
CA MET A 196 36.93 11.60 15.31
C MET A 196 38.12 12.08 14.45
N SER A 197 37.91 13.08 13.59
CA SER A 197 38.94 13.60 12.66
C SER A 197 40.12 14.30 13.36
N GLU A 198 40.01 14.55 14.66
CA GLU A 198 41.07 15.11 15.51
C GLU A 198 42.12 14.05 15.96
N GLY A 199 42.01 12.80 15.49
CA GLY A 199 42.87 11.70 15.91
C GLY A 199 44.32 11.81 15.42
N LYS A 200 45.28 11.57 16.33
CA LYS A 200 46.73 11.67 16.08
C LYS A 200 47.34 10.57 15.21
N LEU A 201 46.60 9.50 14.91
CA LEU A 201 47.10 8.38 14.09
C LEU A 201 46.98 8.61 12.58
N GLY A 202 46.28 9.67 12.14
CA GLY A 202 46.10 9.98 10.72
C GLY A 202 45.32 8.93 9.94
N ASP A 203 45.48 8.94 8.60
CA ASP A 203 44.79 8.03 7.70
C ASP A 203 45.38 6.60 7.73
N PRO A 204 44.57 5.54 7.94
CA PRO A 204 45.05 4.16 7.98
C PRO A 204 45.73 3.70 6.69
N LEU A 205 45.28 4.20 5.53
CA LEU A 205 45.82 3.81 4.24
C LEU A 205 47.18 4.46 3.99
N GLU A 206 47.36 5.73 4.38
CA GLU A 206 48.68 6.39 4.40
C GLU A 206 49.66 5.65 5.31
N ALA A 207 49.25 5.29 6.53
CA ALA A 207 50.08 4.52 7.44
C ALA A 207 50.49 3.18 6.80
N PHE A 208 49.56 2.48 6.16
CA PHE A 208 49.86 1.23 5.46
C PHE A 208 50.84 1.42 4.29
N ARG A 209 50.61 2.41 3.41
CA ARG A 209 51.51 2.73 2.28
C ARG A 209 52.91 3.12 2.74
N PHE A 210 53.02 3.85 3.84
CA PHE A 210 54.30 4.16 4.48
C PHE A 210 55.03 2.90 4.95
N ASN A 211 54.30 1.95 5.55
CA ASN A 211 54.85 0.68 5.99
C ASN A 211 55.32 -0.20 4.82
N VAL A 212 54.56 -0.26 3.73
CA VAL A 212 54.96 -0.94 2.48
C VAL A 212 56.22 -0.31 1.91
N SER A 213 56.28 1.02 1.83
CA SER A 213 57.43 1.75 1.28
C SER A 213 58.71 1.51 2.08
N LEU A 214 58.61 1.47 3.41
CA LEU A 214 59.73 1.16 4.29
C LEU A 214 60.19 -0.29 4.16
N GLN A 215 59.25 -1.23 4.00
CA GLN A 215 59.60 -2.62 3.71
C GLN A 215 60.40 -2.74 2.40
N MET A 216 59.97 -2.09 1.32
CA MET A 216 60.68 -2.12 0.03
C MET A 216 62.12 -1.60 0.15
N ARG A 217 62.31 -0.46 0.84
CA ARG A 217 63.65 0.11 1.09
C ARG A 217 64.56 -0.86 1.85
N GLN A 218 64.02 -1.56 2.84
CA GLN A 218 64.77 -2.52 3.66
C GLN A 218 65.15 -3.79 2.87
N ASP A 219 64.23 -4.27 2.04
CA ASP A 219 64.48 -5.43 1.17
C ASP A 219 65.59 -5.10 0.14
N HIS A 220 65.62 -3.88 -0.39
CA HIS A 220 66.71 -3.39 -1.25
C HIS A 220 68.05 -3.26 -0.51
N ALA A 221 68.05 -2.80 0.74
CA ALA A 221 69.24 -2.67 1.58
C ALA A 221 69.83 -4.01 2.05
N ARG A 222 69.17 -5.15 1.76
CA ARG A 222 69.55 -6.50 2.19
C ARG A 222 69.75 -6.66 3.71
N LEU A 223 69.11 -5.80 4.52
CA LEU A 223 69.11 -5.89 5.98
C LEU A 223 68.23 -7.06 6.43
N HIS A 224 68.76 -8.29 6.31
CA HIS A 224 68.05 -9.49 6.71
C HIS A 224 68.37 -9.82 8.17
N GLU A 225 67.53 -9.36 9.08
CA GLU A 225 67.47 -9.95 10.42
C GLU A 225 66.92 -11.38 10.30
N THR A 226 67.74 -12.37 10.65
CA THR A 226 67.31 -13.77 10.71
C THR A 226 66.51 -13.99 11.98
N THR A 227 65.18 -14.03 11.87
CA THR A 227 64.30 -14.45 12.97
C THR A 227 64.03 -15.94 12.91
N ASN A 228 63.49 -16.50 13.99
CA ASN A 228 62.77 -17.77 13.91
C ASN A 228 61.62 -17.67 12.89
N GLU A 229 61.18 -18.81 12.38
CA GLU A 229 60.02 -18.90 11.47
C GLU A 229 58.71 -18.80 12.27
N PHE A 230 58.54 -17.73 13.04
CA PHE A 230 57.38 -17.52 13.90
C PHE A 230 56.06 -17.51 13.11
N TRP A 231 56.10 -17.17 11.82
CA TRP A 231 54.97 -17.24 10.89
C TRP A 231 54.51 -18.68 10.58
N GLN A 232 55.33 -19.69 10.84
CA GLN A 232 54.96 -21.11 10.75
C GLN A 232 54.56 -21.69 12.11
N SER A 233 54.45 -20.87 13.15
CA SER A 233 54.06 -21.33 14.50
C SER A 233 52.71 -22.05 14.46
N PRO A 234 52.59 -23.25 15.07
CA PRO A 234 51.31 -23.95 15.20
C PRO A 234 50.23 -23.09 15.87
N LYS A 235 50.62 -22.22 16.81
CA LYS A 235 49.71 -21.30 17.50
C LYS A 235 49.06 -20.31 16.53
N LEU A 236 49.84 -19.79 15.58
CA LEU A 236 49.34 -18.86 14.56
C LEU A 236 48.41 -19.58 13.58
N GLN A 237 48.77 -20.81 13.19
CA GLN A 237 47.93 -21.64 12.34
C GLN A 237 46.57 -21.88 13.00
N VAL A 238 46.56 -22.37 14.24
CA VAL A 238 45.35 -22.59 15.05
C VAL A 238 44.52 -21.31 15.18
N TRP A 239 45.15 -20.17 15.49
CA TRP A 239 44.44 -18.89 15.56
C TRP A 239 43.73 -18.54 14.25
N SER A 240 44.38 -18.76 13.11
CA SER A 240 43.86 -18.41 11.79
C SER A 240 42.76 -19.37 11.29
N SER A 241 42.85 -20.66 11.65
CA SER A 241 42.01 -21.74 11.10
C SER A 241 40.76 -22.03 11.94
N VAL A 242 40.81 -21.83 13.25
CA VAL A 242 39.66 -22.06 14.14
C VAL A 242 38.48 -21.16 13.72
N PRO A 243 37.24 -21.68 13.66
CA PRO A 243 36.07 -20.88 13.26
C PRO A 243 35.63 -19.87 14.33
N GLU A 244 36.08 -19.99 15.57
CA GLU A 244 35.71 -19.09 16.67
C GLU A 244 36.50 -17.77 16.65
N SER A 245 35.90 -16.72 17.22
CA SER A 245 36.60 -15.46 17.47
C SER A 245 37.79 -15.69 18.42
N LYS A 246 38.99 -15.26 18.04
CA LYS A 246 40.22 -15.57 18.79
C LYS A 246 41.25 -14.44 18.73
N LEU A 247 41.95 -14.27 19.84
CA LEU A 247 43.07 -13.35 20.01
C LEU A 247 44.40 -14.10 19.82
N ALA A 248 45.38 -13.46 19.19
CA ALA A 248 46.78 -13.88 19.17
C ALA A 248 47.70 -12.72 19.50
N ILE A 249 48.79 -12.99 20.21
CA ILE A 249 49.77 -11.98 20.60
C ILE A 249 51.12 -12.34 20.00
N ILE A 250 51.70 -11.44 19.21
CA ILE A 250 53.07 -11.55 18.73
C ILE A 250 53.96 -10.70 19.62
N LYS A 251 54.82 -11.36 20.39
CA LYS A 251 55.74 -10.73 21.34
C LYS A 251 57.15 -10.71 20.76
N GLY A 252 57.72 -9.53 20.58
CA GLY A 252 59.09 -9.35 20.08
C GLY A 252 59.89 -8.40 20.97
N GLY A 253 61.22 -8.50 20.96
CA GLY A 253 62.05 -7.42 21.51
C GLY A 253 62.15 -6.26 20.52
N PHE A 254 62.80 -5.15 20.91
CA PHE A 254 63.07 -4.03 19.99
C PHE A 254 63.75 -4.46 18.70
N ARG A 255 64.64 -5.45 18.76
CA ARG A 255 65.32 -6.02 17.59
C ARG A 255 64.38 -6.75 16.63
N ALA A 256 63.21 -7.21 17.08
CA ALA A 256 62.24 -7.92 16.24
C ALA A 256 61.27 -6.98 15.50
N ARG A 257 61.29 -5.67 15.79
CA ARG A 257 60.31 -4.69 15.28
C ARG A 257 60.18 -4.70 13.75
N HIS A 258 61.28 -4.92 13.04
CA HIS A 258 61.29 -4.94 11.58
C HIS A 258 60.57 -6.19 11.04
N ALA A 259 60.85 -7.35 11.63
CA ALA A 259 60.17 -8.59 11.30
C ALA A 259 58.67 -8.54 11.63
N SER A 260 58.29 -8.02 12.80
CA SER A 260 56.88 -7.81 13.19
C SER A 260 56.14 -6.92 12.18
N ARG A 261 56.74 -5.78 11.85
CA ARG A 261 56.15 -4.81 10.90
C ARG A 261 55.98 -5.42 9.51
N LYS A 262 57.01 -6.08 8.99
CA LYS A 262 56.97 -6.78 7.70
C LYS A 262 55.88 -7.84 7.67
N PHE A 263 55.69 -8.54 8.80
CA PHE A 263 54.63 -9.53 8.94
C PHE A 263 53.23 -8.89 8.91
N CYS A 264 52.99 -7.78 9.61
CA CYS A 264 51.72 -7.04 9.54
C CYS A 264 51.36 -6.63 8.12
N VAL A 265 52.32 -6.04 7.40
CA VAL A 265 52.11 -5.61 6.01
C VAL A 265 51.70 -6.80 5.15
N LYS A 266 52.41 -7.92 5.24
CA LYS A 266 52.09 -9.15 4.49
C LYS A 266 50.70 -9.70 4.82
N ILE A 267 50.32 -9.76 6.10
CA ILE A 267 48.99 -10.22 6.50
C ILE A 267 47.91 -9.31 5.92
N ILE A 268 48.04 -8.00 6.08
CA ILE A 268 47.04 -7.03 5.61
C ILE A 268 46.91 -7.14 4.08
N GLN A 269 48.03 -7.18 3.34
CA GLN A 269 48.04 -7.39 1.89
C GLN A 269 47.32 -8.69 1.49
N GLN A 270 47.61 -9.79 2.21
CA GLN A 270 46.99 -11.09 1.92
C GLN A 270 45.48 -11.08 2.19
N LEU A 271 45.04 -10.47 3.29
CA LEU A 271 43.61 -10.35 3.63
C LEU A 271 42.87 -9.48 2.62
N GLN A 272 43.46 -8.34 2.25
CA GLN A 272 42.93 -7.46 1.20
C GLN A 272 42.82 -8.18 -0.14
N SER A 273 43.85 -8.95 -0.55
CA SER A 273 43.82 -9.71 -1.82
C SER A 273 42.72 -10.77 -1.87
N LYS A 274 42.25 -11.24 -0.71
CA LYS A 274 41.17 -12.21 -0.56
C LYS A 274 39.81 -11.56 -0.31
N ASN A 275 39.70 -10.23 -0.38
CA ASN A 275 38.50 -9.46 -0.03
C ASN A 275 37.97 -9.77 1.38
N ILE A 276 38.86 -10.07 2.33
CA ILE A 276 38.49 -10.28 3.73
C ILE A 276 38.59 -8.92 4.46
N PRO A 277 37.51 -8.47 5.15
CA PRO A 277 37.53 -7.25 5.94
C PRO A 277 38.67 -7.27 6.97
N VAL A 278 39.50 -6.22 6.94
CA VAL A 278 40.61 -6.05 7.88
C VAL A 278 40.64 -4.59 8.35
N VAL A 279 40.77 -4.42 9.66
CA VAL A 279 40.97 -3.14 10.35
C VAL A 279 42.37 -3.18 10.95
N TRP A 280 43.13 -2.10 10.84
CA TRP A 280 44.51 -2.10 11.34
C TRP A 280 44.91 -0.80 12.00
N ALA A 281 45.90 -0.90 12.89
CA ALA A 281 46.62 0.24 13.42
C ALA A 281 48.11 -0.01 13.27
N LEU A 282 48.76 0.83 12.47
CA LEU A 282 50.18 0.74 12.15
C LEU A 282 50.84 2.09 12.38
N ARG A 283 52.14 2.07 12.70
CA ARG A 283 52.88 3.31 12.88
C ARG A 283 53.04 4.04 11.53
N GLY A 284 52.43 5.21 11.42
CA GLY A 284 52.48 6.07 10.24
C GLY A 284 53.61 7.11 10.29
N PRO A 285 53.71 7.95 9.25
CA PRO A 285 54.65 9.08 9.22
C PRO A 285 54.32 10.13 10.29
N GLN A 286 53.03 10.33 10.59
CA GLN A 286 52.55 11.30 11.59
C GLN A 286 52.98 10.92 13.03
N ASN A 287 53.16 9.63 13.31
CA ASN A 287 53.66 9.15 14.62
C ASN A 287 55.15 9.47 14.86
N ASN A 288 55.86 10.05 13.88
CA ASN A 288 57.27 10.41 14.00
C ASN A 288 57.49 11.93 14.13
N THR A 289 56.46 12.75 13.94
CA THR A 289 56.51 14.20 14.19
C THR A 289 56.28 14.48 15.68
N GLU A 290 57.00 15.45 16.25
CA GLU A 290 56.96 15.78 17.69
C GLU A 290 55.58 16.24 18.19
N GLY A 291 54.65 16.55 17.29
CA GLY A 291 53.27 16.91 17.55
C GLY A 291 52.39 15.71 17.94
N GLY A 292 52.56 15.22 19.17
CA GLY A 292 51.55 14.43 19.87
C GLY A 292 51.70 12.92 19.75
N LYS A 293 52.33 12.34 20.76
CA LYS A 293 52.19 10.93 21.15
C LYS A 293 50.70 10.53 21.21
N ALA A 294 50.36 9.40 20.57
CA ALA A 294 48.98 8.89 20.49
C ALA A 294 48.61 8.08 21.73
N SER A 295 47.39 8.29 22.23
CA SER A 295 46.81 7.58 23.38
C SER A 295 46.09 6.30 22.95
N THR A 296 45.72 5.46 23.92
CA THR A 296 44.85 4.30 23.72
C THR A 296 43.48 4.71 23.15
N THR A 297 42.95 5.85 23.59
CA THR A 297 41.70 6.42 23.06
C THR A 297 41.82 6.80 21.59
N ASP A 298 42.94 7.40 21.17
CA ASP A 298 43.18 7.74 19.76
C ASP A 298 43.23 6.48 18.89
N LEU A 299 43.83 5.41 19.42
CA LEU A 299 43.85 4.10 18.76
C LEU A 299 42.43 3.54 18.60
N PHE A 300 41.60 3.55 19.64
CA PHE A 300 40.23 3.06 19.52
C PHE A 300 39.40 3.89 18.54
N LYS A 301 39.48 5.23 18.60
CA LYS A 301 38.84 6.10 17.61
C LYS A 301 39.25 5.71 16.19
N HIS A 302 40.53 5.49 15.95
CA HIS A 302 41.08 5.08 14.65
C HIS A 302 40.54 3.71 14.18
N LEU A 303 40.40 2.73 15.07
CA LEU A 303 39.86 1.40 14.75
C LEU A 303 38.34 1.44 14.51
N ILE A 304 37.60 2.18 15.34
CA ILE A 304 36.14 2.36 15.22
C ILE A 304 35.81 3.02 13.88
N LEU A 305 36.55 4.07 13.52
CA LEU A 305 36.41 4.75 12.23
C LEU A 305 36.51 3.80 11.04
N GLN A 306 37.53 2.94 11.04
CA GLN A 306 37.72 1.96 9.99
C GLN A 306 36.58 0.93 9.97
N ALA A 307 36.20 0.40 11.14
CA ALA A 307 35.10 -0.56 11.23
C ALA A 307 33.78 0.02 10.70
N PHE A 308 33.51 1.30 10.97
CA PHE A 308 32.33 1.96 10.42
C PHE A 308 32.37 2.13 8.91
N LYS A 309 33.51 2.56 8.35
CA LYS A 309 33.68 2.67 6.89
C LYS A 309 33.55 1.33 6.16
N LEU A 310 33.84 0.21 6.82
CA LEU A 310 33.69 -1.13 6.22
C LEU A 310 32.24 -1.63 6.16
N SER A 311 31.29 -0.97 6.83
CA SER A 311 29.91 -1.44 7.00
C SER A 311 28.90 -0.51 6.34
N GLU A 312 29.08 -0.22 5.05
CA GLU A 312 28.23 0.70 4.27
C GLU A 312 26.78 0.21 4.05
N SER A 313 26.45 -1.05 4.34
CA SER A 313 25.23 -1.66 3.79
C SER A 313 24.02 -1.84 4.74
N CYS A 314 24.08 -1.43 6.00
CA CYS A 314 22.89 -1.51 6.87
C CYS A 314 23.08 -0.71 8.16
N SER A 315 22.74 0.56 8.14
CA SER A 315 22.61 1.32 9.38
C SER A 315 21.25 1.99 9.42
N THR A 316 20.46 1.69 10.45
CA THR A 316 19.22 2.43 10.72
C THR A 316 19.56 3.71 11.48
N GLU A 317 18.74 4.74 11.31
CA GLU A 317 18.86 6.01 12.04
C GLU A 317 19.00 5.75 13.55
N SER A 318 18.11 4.92 14.14
CA SER A 318 18.15 4.64 15.58
C SER A 318 19.50 4.07 16.05
N THR A 319 20.16 3.26 15.23
CA THR A 319 21.48 2.72 15.55
C THR A 319 22.58 3.78 15.44
N MET A 320 22.51 4.69 14.47
CA MET A 320 23.43 5.83 14.35
C MET A 320 23.24 6.84 15.47
N SER A 321 21.99 7.17 15.83
CA SER A 321 21.67 8.07 16.95
C SER A 321 22.25 7.55 18.26
N LEU A 322 22.04 6.25 18.52
CA LEU A 322 22.52 5.60 19.73
C LEU A 322 24.05 5.54 19.77
N GLN A 323 24.70 5.20 18.65
CA GLN A 323 26.16 5.18 18.58
C GLN A 323 26.78 6.58 18.69
N CYS A 324 26.14 7.59 18.10
CA CYS A 324 26.53 8.99 18.27
C CYS A 324 26.45 9.39 19.74
N ALA A 325 25.35 9.09 20.42
CA ALA A 325 25.19 9.38 21.85
C ALA A 325 26.21 8.63 22.73
N GLN A 326 26.48 7.35 22.43
CA GLN A 326 27.50 6.57 23.15
C GLN A 326 28.90 7.13 22.92
N PHE A 327 29.21 7.56 21.69
CA PHE A 327 30.48 8.19 21.36
C PHE A 327 30.72 9.48 22.16
N HIS A 328 29.70 10.34 22.28
CA HIS A 328 29.80 11.56 23.08
C HIS A 328 29.93 11.29 24.59
N ARG A 329 29.45 10.13 25.06
CA ARG A 329 29.50 9.74 26.48
C ARG A 329 30.78 9.00 26.86
N ALA A 330 31.47 8.40 25.90
CA ALA A 330 32.66 7.59 26.15
C ALA A 330 33.80 8.44 26.70
N LYS A 331 34.30 8.07 27.88
CA LYS A 331 35.40 8.78 28.56
C LYS A 331 36.57 7.87 28.86
N VAL A 332 36.31 6.61 29.18
CA VAL A 332 37.33 5.61 29.54
C VAL A 332 37.54 4.60 28.42
N GLU A 333 38.69 3.92 28.42
CA GLU A 333 39.09 2.92 27.42
C GLU A 333 38.05 1.81 27.26
N GLN A 334 37.39 1.43 28.35
CA GLN A 334 36.35 0.40 28.32
C GLN A 334 35.13 0.82 27.49
N ASP A 335 34.71 2.09 27.58
CA ASP A 335 33.61 2.62 26.76
C ASP A 335 33.99 2.58 25.28
N TRP A 336 35.24 2.95 24.97
CA TRP A 336 35.80 2.91 23.62
C TRP A 336 35.90 1.49 23.07
N LEU A 337 36.27 0.51 23.90
CA LEU A 337 36.33 -0.89 23.52
C LEU A 337 34.92 -1.46 23.25
N GLN A 338 33.92 -1.09 24.06
CA GLN A 338 32.52 -1.46 23.82
C GLN A 338 31.99 -0.87 22.52
N LEU A 339 32.31 0.39 22.23
CA LEU A 339 32.00 1.04 20.97
C LEU A 339 32.64 0.31 19.78
N LEU A 340 33.92 -0.07 19.90
CA LEU A 340 34.59 -0.91 18.90
C LEU A 340 33.84 -2.24 18.70
N GLY A 341 33.45 -2.91 19.79
CA GLY A 341 32.61 -4.11 19.71
C GLY A 341 31.33 -3.90 18.90
N SER A 342 30.61 -2.82 19.18
CA SER A 342 29.37 -2.47 18.47
C SER A 342 29.61 -2.18 16.98
N ALA A 343 30.73 -1.55 16.64
CA ALA A 343 31.12 -1.30 15.25
C ALA A 343 31.48 -2.61 14.52
N LEU A 344 32.18 -3.53 15.20
CA LEU A 344 32.58 -4.82 14.63
C LEU A 344 31.38 -5.76 14.37
N LEU A 345 30.33 -5.70 15.19
CA LEU A 345 29.11 -6.48 15.00
C LEU A 345 28.41 -6.21 13.66
N ARG A 346 28.73 -5.10 13.00
CA ARG A 346 28.20 -4.75 11.67
C ARG A 346 28.89 -5.51 10.52
N ALA A 347 30.03 -6.15 10.77
CA ALA A 347 30.75 -6.91 9.76
C ALA A 347 30.00 -8.20 9.39
N ARG A 348 30.03 -8.59 8.11
CA ARG A 348 29.41 -9.83 7.63
C ARG A 348 30.44 -10.96 7.64
N GLY A 349 30.20 -11.98 8.46
CA GLY A 349 30.96 -13.24 8.44
C GLY A 349 32.30 -13.18 9.20
N LYS A 350 33.37 -12.65 8.59
CA LYS A 350 34.74 -12.72 9.16
C LYS A 350 35.45 -11.37 9.05
N ILE A 351 36.06 -10.93 10.14
CA ILE A 351 36.84 -9.68 10.22
C ILE A 351 38.13 -9.87 11.00
N TYR A 352 39.20 -9.23 10.54
CA TYR A 352 40.51 -9.25 11.18
C TYR A 352 40.87 -7.88 11.76
N LEU A 353 41.46 -7.86 12.95
CA LEU A 353 42.05 -6.68 13.56
C LEU A 353 43.56 -6.91 13.69
N VAL A 354 44.37 -6.01 13.12
CA VAL A 354 45.84 -6.07 13.20
C VAL A 354 46.34 -4.81 13.90
N ILE A 355 46.74 -4.93 15.15
CA ILE A 355 47.08 -3.79 16.02
C ILE A 355 48.55 -3.85 16.41
N ASP A 356 49.34 -2.89 15.95
CA ASP A 356 50.71 -2.69 16.41
C ASP A 356 50.71 -1.72 17.61
N LEU A 357 50.86 -2.24 18.82
CA LEU A 357 50.84 -1.43 20.05
C LEU A 357 52.01 -0.44 20.14
N ALA A 358 53.03 -0.54 19.26
CA ALA A 358 54.05 0.49 19.13
C ALA A 358 53.55 1.82 18.52
N THR A 359 52.27 1.88 18.11
CA THR A 359 51.60 3.13 17.70
C THR A 359 51.25 4.02 18.89
N ILE A 360 51.02 3.43 20.06
CA ILE A 360 50.64 4.12 21.29
C ILE A 360 51.91 4.54 22.01
N ASP A 361 51.88 5.69 22.65
CA ASP A 361 52.94 6.08 23.57
C ASP A 361 52.72 5.51 24.97
N HIS A 362 53.64 4.68 25.42
CA HIS A 362 53.57 4.02 26.73
C HIS A 362 53.66 4.99 27.91
N SER A 363 54.08 6.25 27.71
CA SER A 363 54.00 7.27 28.77
C SER A 363 52.59 7.80 29.00
N LEU A 364 51.66 7.53 28.09
CA LEU A 364 50.23 7.78 28.25
C LEU A 364 49.60 6.48 28.78
N VAL A 365 49.76 6.27 30.09
CA VAL A 365 49.30 5.06 30.78
C VAL A 365 47.77 4.94 30.59
N PRO A 366 47.25 3.75 30.20
CA PRO A 366 45.81 3.51 30.23
C PRO A 366 45.25 3.74 31.63
N THR A 367 43.96 4.04 31.75
CA THR A 367 43.31 4.11 33.07
C THR A 367 43.63 2.86 33.91
N GLU A 368 43.86 3.04 35.21
CA GLU A 368 44.14 1.93 36.14
C GLU A 368 43.12 0.80 35.93
N GLY A 369 43.62 -0.40 35.58
CA GLY A 369 42.81 -1.61 35.40
C GLY A 369 42.52 -2.05 33.96
N PHE A 370 42.89 -1.29 32.92
CA PHE A 370 42.72 -1.76 31.53
C PHE A 370 43.81 -2.76 31.12
N SER A 371 43.40 -3.94 30.64
CA SER A 371 44.26 -5.03 30.15
C SER A 371 43.91 -5.40 28.71
N TRP A 372 44.84 -5.14 27.78
CA TRP A 372 44.70 -5.49 26.36
C TRP A 372 44.31 -6.95 26.12
N PHE A 373 44.76 -7.86 26.97
CA PHE A 373 44.42 -9.27 26.84
C PHE A 373 43.02 -9.56 27.38
N THR A 374 42.81 -9.25 28.66
CA THR A 374 41.58 -9.60 29.40
C THR A 374 40.37 -8.90 28.80
N ASP A 375 40.48 -7.61 28.46
CA ASP A 375 39.36 -6.84 27.93
C ASP A 375 39.00 -7.24 26.49
N PHE A 376 39.98 -7.56 25.64
CA PHE A 376 39.68 -8.11 24.31
C PHE A 376 39.11 -9.53 24.40
N GLN A 377 39.52 -10.35 25.35
CA GLN A 377 38.89 -11.66 25.56
C GLN A 377 37.43 -11.51 25.98
N ASN A 378 37.14 -10.60 26.92
CA ASN A 378 35.78 -10.28 27.35
C ASN A 378 34.95 -9.77 26.16
N LEU A 379 35.51 -8.88 25.34
CA LEU A 379 34.88 -8.37 24.13
C LEU A 379 34.52 -9.50 23.15
N LEU A 380 35.47 -10.41 22.89
CA LEU A 380 35.24 -11.55 21.98
C LEU A 380 34.16 -12.48 22.54
N GLY A 381 34.13 -12.72 23.85
CA GLY A 381 33.07 -13.48 24.52
C GLY A 381 31.70 -12.84 24.33
N GLU A 382 31.59 -11.53 24.49
CA GLU A 382 30.35 -10.78 24.26
C GLU A 382 29.92 -10.79 22.79
N ILE A 383 30.85 -10.69 21.85
CA ILE A 383 30.56 -10.78 20.41
C ILE A 383 30.02 -12.17 20.06
N VAL A 384 30.60 -13.25 20.60
CA VAL A 384 30.12 -14.62 20.36
C VAL A 384 28.69 -14.81 20.86
N LYS A 385 28.35 -14.23 22.03
CA LYS A 385 26.97 -14.28 22.57
C LYS A 385 25.97 -13.54 21.67
N ARG A 386 26.34 -12.37 21.13
CA ARG A 386 25.46 -11.52 20.33
C ARG A 386 25.36 -11.94 18.86
N ALA A 387 26.45 -12.45 18.29
CA ALA A 387 26.57 -12.81 16.90
C ALA A 387 27.42 -14.09 16.74
N PRO A 388 26.87 -15.29 17.00
CA PRO A 388 27.64 -16.54 17.01
C PRO A 388 28.23 -16.93 15.65
N LYS A 389 27.71 -16.37 14.56
CA LYS A 389 28.21 -16.59 13.19
C LYS A 389 29.37 -15.64 12.81
N LEU A 390 29.62 -14.59 13.61
CA LEU A 390 30.66 -13.60 13.33
C LEU A 390 32.00 -14.08 13.88
N GLN A 391 33.00 -14.13 13.02
CA GLN A 391 34.37 -14.51 13.35
C GLN A 391 35.27 -13.28 13.42
N VAL A 392 35.66 -12.89 14.63
CA VAL A 392 36.59 -11.77 14.87
C VAL A 392 37.96 -12.32 15.23
N LYS A 393 38.97 -12.00 14.42
CA LYS A 393 40.35 -12.44 14.60
C LYS A 393 41.22 -11.26 14.96
N VAL A 394 41.66 -11.20 16.22
CA VAL A 394 42.49 -10.09 16.72
C VAL A 394 43.94 -10.53 16.81
N LEU A 395 44.82 -9.74 16.21
CA LEU A 395 46.26 -9.90 16.26
C LEU A 395 46.89 -8.67 16.90
N LEU A 396 47.41 -8.83 18.11
CA LEU A 396 48.14 -7.79 18.82
C LEU A 396 49.64 -8.00 18.63
N LEU A 397 50.35 -6.93 18.31
CA LEU A 397 51.80 -6.93 18.24
C LEU A 397 52.34 -5.95 19.28
N GLY A 398 53.34 -6.39 20.04
CA GLY A 398 53.97 -5.52 21.02
C GLY A 398 55.29 -6.04 21.55
N ASN A 399 55.99 -5.16 22.25
CA ASN A 399 57.21 -5.51 22.97
C ASN A 399 56.94 -5.95 24.40
N SER A 400 57.95 -6.47 25.09
CA SER A 400 57.85 -6.85 26.52
C SER A 400 57.26 -5.74 27.39
N VAL A 401 57.67 -4.48 27.17
CA VAL A 401 57.14 -3.30 27.86
C VAL A 401 55.64 -3.09 27.62
N ASN A 402 55.12 -3.45 26.44
CA ASN A 402 53.71 -3.32 26.08
C ASN A 402 52.83 -4.35 26.81
N PHE A 403 53.44 -5.32 27.48
CA PHE A 403 52.74 -6.40 28.18
C PHE A 403 53.23 -6.60 29.63
N GLU A 404 54.25 -5.86 30.09
CA GLU A 404 54.86 -5.97 31.43
C GLU A 404 54.45 -4.82 32.38
N GLY A 405 53.94 -3.70 31.87
CA GLY A 405 53.41 -2.59 32.70
C GLY A 405 52.05 -2.89 33.35
N PHE A 406 51.50 -4.09 33.16
CA PHE A 406 50.18 -4.50 33.59
C PHE A 406 50.34 -5.59 34.66
N GLN A 407 50.05 -5.29 35.92
CA GLN A 407 50.09 -6.30 36.99
C GLN A 407 49.14 -7.46 36.68
N ALA A 408 49.71 -8.66 36.67
CA ALA A 408 49.10 -9.94 37.04
C ALA A 408 47.77 -10.36 36.36
N ASP A 409 47.80 -10.58 35.04
CA ASP A 409 47.07 -11.70 34.44
C ASP A 409 48.09 -12.53 33.66
N HIS A 410 48.26 -13.81 34.01
CA HIS A 410 49.16 -14.71 33.29
C HIS A 410 48.63 -14.90 31.87
N ILE A 411 49.12 -14.13 30.90
CA ILE A 411 48.77 -14.31 29.49
C ILE A 411 49.11 -15.77 29.14
N PRO A 412 48.11 -16.57 28.73
CA PRO A 412 48.31 -17.98 28.40
C PRO A 412 49.37 -18.15 27.33
N SER A 413 50.32 -19.05 27.59
CA SER A 413 51.47 -19.24 26.71
C SER A 413 51.08 -19.70 25.30
N ASP A 414 49.94 -20.36 25.15
CA ASP A 414 49.35 -20.86 23.89
C ASP A 414 48.89 -19.75 22.93
N ILE A 415 48.68 -18.53 23.45
CA ILE A 415 48.25 -17.36 22.66
C ILE A 415 49.45 -16.49 22.24
N VAL A 416 50.58 -16.63 22.95
CA VAL A 416 51.80 -15.85 22.70
C VAL A 416 52.73 -16.53 21.69
N ILE A 417 53.06 -15.80 20.63
CA ILE A 417 53.97 -16.19 19.56
C ILE A 417 55.24 -15.33 19.66
N PRO A 418 56.36 -15.87 20.19
CA PRO A 418 57.58 -15.11 20.36
C PRO A 418 58.36 -14.97 19.05
N ILE A 419 58.83 -13.75 18.75
CA ILE A 419 59.83 -13.50 17.72
C ILE A 419 61.21 -13.47 18.37
N ARG A 420 62.05 -14.43 17.98
CA ARG A 420 63.45 -14.55 18.40
C ARG A 420 64.34 -14.15 17.25
N VAL A 421 65.11 -13.07 17.44
CA VAL A 421 66.12 -12.63 16.46
C VAL A 421 67.40 -13.41 16.72
N THR A 422 67.81 -14.24 15.77
CA THR A 422 69.11 -14.92 15.80
C THR A 422 70.13 -14.04 15.09
N GLN A 423 71.16 -13.57 15.79
CA GLN A 423 72.32 -12.98 15.14
C GLN A 423 73.22 -14.13 14.68
N THR A 424 73.26 -14.39 13.37
CA THR A 424 74.37 -15.18 12.82
C THR A 424 75.55 -14.22 12.64
N PRO A 425 76.65 -14.31 13.42
CA PRO A 425 77.81 -13.47 13.18
C PRO A 425 78.34 -13.75 11.77
N LEU A 426 78.61 -12.68 11.01
CA LEU A 426 79.05 -12.69 9.61
C LEU A 426 80.17 -13.69 9.31
N ARG A 427 81.00 -14.02 10.32
CA ARG A 427 82.12 -14.97 10.23
C ARG A 427 81.71 -16.42 9.96
N ARG A 428 80.52 -16.87 10.39
CA ARG A 428 80.05 -18.26 10.15
C ARG A 428 79.50 -18.49 8.74
N ARG A 429 79.14 -17.42 8.01
CA ARG A 429 78.55 -17.54 6.66
C ARG A 429 79.60 -17.76 5.57
N GLN A 430 80.83 -17.28 5.76
CA GLN A 430 81.96 -17.64 4.88
C GLN A 430 82.38 -19.10 5.06
N GLN A 431 82.34 -19.64 6.28
CA GLN A 431 82.67 -21.05 6.54
C GLN A 431 81.68 -22.02 5.89
N LYS A 432 80.37 -21.74 5.93
CA LYS A 432 79.37 -22.57 5.22
C LYS A 432 79.47 -22.46 3.70
N LYS A 433 79.87 -21.31 3.14
CA LYS A 433 80.15 -21.18 1.70
C LYS A 433 81.45 -21.87 1.27
N ALA A 434 82.45 -21.97 2.15
CA ALA A 434 83.69 -22.70 1.89
C ALA A 434 83.45 -24.23 1.90
N ILE A 435 82.63 -24.73 2.84
CA ILE A 435 82.31 -26.16 2.92
C ILE A 435 81.48 -26.64 1.71
N PHE A 436 80.60 -25.79 1.16
CA PHE A 436 79.83 -26.11 -0.05
C PHE A 436 80.61 -25.96 -1.37
N ARG A 437 81.86 -25.47 -1.35
CA ARG A 437 82.75 -25.41 -2.51
C ARG A 437 83.81 -26.51 -2.52
N ALA A 438 83.82 -27.37 -1.51
CA ALA A 438 84.77 -28.47 -1.35
C ALA A 438 84.13 -29.86 -1.45
N TYR A 439 82.90 -29.94 -1.98
CA TYR A 439 82.22 -31.20 -2.33
C TYR A 439 81.71 -31.13 -3.77
#